data_AF-A0A2C6E6I6-F1
#
_entry.id   AF-A0A2C6E6I6-F1
#
_cell.length_a   1.000
_cell.length_b   1.000
_cell.length_c   1.000
_cell.angle_alpha   90.00
_cell.angle_beta   90.00
_cell.angle_gamma   90.00
#
_symmetry.space_group_name_H-M   'P 1'
#
loop_
_entity.id
_entity.type
_entity.pdbx_description
1 polymer ?
#
loop_
_entity_poly.entity_id
_entity_poly.type
_entity_poly.pdbx_seq_one_letter_code
_entity_poly.pdbx_strand_id
1 'polypeptide(L)' 'MITIYVLIRSLFSHLELVEGKRSSINQHHDLTDVLFLIISALLSSCEGWKDIEVFGHGKLP' A
#
# COMPACT_ATOMS: atom_id res chain seq x y z
N MET A 1 -15.63 16.10 -2.44
CA MET A 1 -15.34 15.31 -1.22
C MET A 1 -15.95 13.91 -1.24
N ILE A 2 -17.23 13.72 -1.61
CA ILE A 2 -17.88 12.39 -1.63
C ILE A 2 -17.26 11.42 -2.67
N THR A 3 -16.97 11.88 -3.89
CA THR A 3 -16.42 11.02 -4.96
C THR A 3 -15.05 10.42 -4.61
N ILE A 4 -14.14 11.22 -4.02
CA ILE A 4 -12.82 10.75 -3.58
C ILE A 4 -12.94 9.66 -2.51
N TYR A 5 -13.87 9.81 -1.57
CA TYR A 5 -14.10 8.80 -0.52
C TYR A 5 -14.61 7.48 -1.11
N VAL A 6 -15.53 7.53 -2.08
CA VAL A 6 -16.05 6.34 -2.76
C VAL A 6 -14.94 5.61 -3.53
N LEU A 7 -14.08 6.35 -4.24
CA LEU A 7 -12.97 5.76 -4.97
C LEU A 7 -11.95 5.06 -4.06
N ILE A 8 -11.58 5.70 -2.94
CA ILE A 8 -10.66 5.10 -1.96
C ILE A 8 -11.27 3.81 -1.37
N ARG A 9 -12.54 3.83 -0.98
CA ARG A 9 -13.23 2.63 -0.48
C ARG A 9 -13.23 1.50 -1.50
N SER A 10 -13.55 1.80 -2.75
CA SER A 10 -13.54 0.79 -3.83
C SER A 10 -12.15 0.20 -4.04
N LEU A 11 -11.09 1.02 -3.97
CA LEU A 11 -9.72 0.55 -4.08
C LEU A 11 -9.39 -0.44 -2.96
N PHE A 12 -9.62 -0.09 -1.70
CA PHE A 12 -9.34 -0.97 -0.56
C PHE A 12 -10.13 -2.28 -0.64
N SER A 13 -11.42 -2.23 -0.99
CA SER A 13 -12.21 -3.45 -1.19
C SER A 13 -11.66 -4.38 -2.28
N HIS A 14 -10.99 -3.84 -3.31
CA HIS A 14 -10.32 -4.68 -4.31
C HIS A 14 -8.97 -5.21 -3.83
N LEU A 15 -8.21 -4.42 -3.06
CA LEU A 15 -6.93 -4.86 -2.49
C LEU A 15 -7.10 -5.97 -1.45
N GLU A 16 -8.18 -5.94 -0.67
CA GLU A 16 -8.52 -6.97 0.32
C GLU A 16 -8.81 -8.36 -0.30
N LEU A 17 -9.17 -8.42 -1.59
CA LEU A 17 -9.40 -9.69 -2.30
C LEU A 17 -8.09 -10.40 -2.67
N VAL A 18 -6.94 -9.74 -2.53
CA VAL A 18 -5.65 -10.34 -2.88
C VAL A 18 -5.20 -11.29 -1.79
N GLU A 19 -5.08 -12.58 -2.12
CA GLU A 19 -4.61 -13.58 -1.18
C GLU A 19 -3.09 -13.46 -0.91
N GLY A 20 -2.73 -13.50 0.38
CA GLY A 20 -1.34 -13.49 0.81
C GLY A 20 -0.63 -14.82 0.60
N LYS A 21 0.39 -14.84 -0.26
CA LYS A 21 1.29 -15.99 -0.49
C LYS A 21 2.61 -15.90 0.27
N ARG A 22 2.79 -14.87 1.10
CA ARG A 22 4.00 -14.65 1.90
C ARG A 22 4.11 -15.72 2.98
N SER A 23 5.30 -16.25 3.20
CA SER A 23 5.58 -17.11 4.36
C SER A 23 5.33 -16.35 5.66
N SER A 24 5.05 -17.08 6.76
CA SER A 24 4.75 -16.48 8.07
C SER A 24 5.83 -15.53 8.57
N ILE A 25 7.10 -15.80 8.27
CA ILE A 25 8.24 -14.93 8.62
C ILE A 25 8.22 -13.57 7.91
N ASN A 26 7.49 -13.43 6.81
CA ASN A 26 7.46 -12.23 5.98
C ASN A 26 6.12 -11.47 6.10
N GLN A 27 5.32 -11.77 7.13
CA GLN A 27 4.01 -11.17 7.39
C GLN A 27 4.06 -10.16 8.54
N HIS A 28 5.05 -9.25 8.54
CA HIS A 28 5.16 -8.19 9.54
C HIS A 28 4.11 -7.08 9.40
N HIS A 29 3.60 -6.90 8.19
CA HIS A 29 2.56 -5.91 7.85
C HIS A 29 1.45 -6.57 7.03
N ASP A 30 0.24 -6.03 7.16
CA ASP A 30 -0.91 -6.47 6.36
C ASP A 30 -0.60 -6.35 4.85
N LEU A 31 -1.13 -7.28 4.06
CA LEU A 31 -0.85 -7.27 2.62
C LEU A 31 -1.46 -6.04 1.94
N THR A 32 -2.66 -5.64 2.36
CA THR A 32 -3.37 -4.49 1.83
C THR A 32 -2.59 -3.21 2.08
N ASP A 33 -1.99 -3.05 3.27
CA ASP A 33 -1.13 -1.91 3.60
C ASP A 33 0.13 -1.86 2.72
N VAL A 34 0.78 -3.01 2.51
CA VAL A 34 1.96 -3.11 1.65
C VAL A 34 1.62 -2.78 0.19
N LEU A 35 0.49 -3.29 -0.32
CA LEU A 35 0.03 -2.99 -1.68
C LEU A 35 -0.31 -1.50 -1.85
N PHE A 36 -0.96 -0.91 -0.85
CA PHE A 36 -1.25 0.53 -0.85
C PHE A 36 0.03 1.37 -0.86
N LEU A 37 1.04 0.97 -0.10
CA LEU A 37 2.35 1.64 -0.09
C LEU A 37 3.03 1.59 -1.46
N ILE A 38 3.02 0.42 -2.12
CA ILE A 38 3.58 0.25 -3.47
C ILE A 38 2.85 1.14 -4.48
N ILE A 39 1.52 1.19 -4.45
CA ILE A 39 0.73 2.07 -5.33
C ILE A 39 1.08 3.53 -5.07
N SER A 40 1.17 3.94 -3.81
CA SER A 40 1.52 5.30 -3.43
C SER A 40 2.91 5.70 -3.93
N ALA A 41 3.88 4.79 -3.83
CA ALA A 41 5.23 4.97 -4.35
C ALA A 41 5.26 5.08 -5.89
N LEU A 42 4.53 4.22 -6.60
CA LEU A 42 4.39 4.28 -8.06
C LEU A 42 3.80 5.62 -8.50
N LEU A 43 2.75 6.10 -7.81
CA LEU A 43 2.12 7.39 -8.09
C LEU A 43 3.01 8.58 -7.72
N SER A 44 3.94 8.40 -6.79
CA SER A 44 4.90 9.43 -6.35
C SER A 44 6.20 9.40 -7.15
N SER A 45 6.29 8.57 -8.20
CA SER A 45 7.50 8.39 -9.02
C SER A 45 8.74 8.01 -8.21
N CYS A 46 8.58 7.22 -7.13
CA CYS A 46 9.70 6.72 -6.35
C CYS A 46 10.55 5.72 -7.16
N GLU A 47 11.88 5.84 -7.12
CA GLU A 47 12.78 4.95 -7.85
C GLU A 47 13.40 3.91 -6.90
N GLY A 48 12.72 2.78 -6.79
CA GLY A 48 13.23 1.61 -6.05
C GLY A 48 12.97 1.63 -4.55
N TRP A 49 13.41 0.56 -3.86
CA TRP A 49 13.01 0.25 -2.48
C TRP A 49 13.38 1.30 -1.44
N LYS A 50 14.52 1.99 -1.61
CA LYS A 50 14.97 3.03 -0.69
C LYS A 50 14.00 4.21 -0.66
N ASP A 51 13.50 4.62 -1.81
CA ASP A 51 12.55 5.73 -1.91
C ASP A 51 11.20 5.35 -1.32
N ILE A 52 10.79 4.09 -1.47
CA ILE A 52 9.57 3.53 -0.87
C ILE A 52 9.68 3.50 0.66
N GLU A 53 10.83 3.05 1.18
CA GLU A 53 11.11 2.99 2.62
C GLU A 53 11.12 4.39 3.24
N VAL A 54 11.80 5.35 2.59
CA VAL A 54 11.81 6.76 3.01
C VAL A 54 10.41 7.37 2.96
N PHE A 55 9.62 7.07 1.93
CA PHE A 55 8.22 7.51 1.83
C PHE A 55 7.37 6.92 2.97
N GLY A 56 7.52 5.61 3.23
CA GLY A 56 6.82 4.91 4.31
C GLY A 56 7.11 5.53 5.67
N HIS A 57 8.39 5.67 6.04
CA HIS A 57 8.78 6.28 7.32
C HIS A 57 8.42 7.77 7.43
N GLY A 58 8.34 8.50 6.32
CA GLY A 58 7.98 9.92 6.31
C GLY A 58 6.48 10.19 6.37
N LYS A 59 5.61 9.19 6.12
CA LYS A 59 4.16 9.37 5.94
C LYS A 59 3.28 8.43 6.74
N LEU A 60 3.81 7.31 7.23
CA LEU A 60 3.13 6.39 8.14
C LEU A 60 3.72 6.60 9.55
N PRO A 61 2.95 7.11 10.53
CA PRO A 61 3.41 7.24 11.92
C PRO A 61 3.66 5.87 12.57
#